data_AF-A0A395NXX5-F1
#
_entry.id   AF-A0A395NXX5-F1
#
_cell.length_a   1.000
_cell.length_b   1.000
_cell.length_c   1.000
_cell.angle_alpha   90.00
_cell.angle_beta   90.00
_cell.angle_gamma   90.00
#
_symmetry.space_group_name_H-M   'P 1'
#
loop_
_entity.id
_entity.type
_entity.pdbx_description
1 polymer ?
#
loop_
_entity_poly.entity_id
_entity_poly.type
_entity_poly.pdbx_seq_one_letter_code
_entity_poly.pdbx_strand_id
1 'polypeptide(L)'
;MFFSKALAAAGLLASTSLAAPTVERRAAGGKLVVYWGAEDDSTTLANVCADPSYDIVNLAFLSHFFAGGGYPQLSLSTLGGPSAAQRAAGATNLQDGTSLIPAIQACQSSGKKVILSMGGATGFSAVTLTGDSQGQQIADTIWNLFLGGTANPTLRPFGSVKLDGVDLDNETGNPTGYLAMAQRFKSNFAKDTSKKYYLTAAPQCPFPDASEPLNVCQLADYIWVQFYNN
;
A
#
# COMPACT_ATOMS: atom_id res chain seq x y z
N MET A 1 -10.93 40.19 68.67
CA MET A 1 -9.61 39.73 68.16
C MET A 1 -9.72 38.22 67.96
N PHE A 2 -10.11 37.76 66.76
CA PHE A 2 -9.23 37.31 65.66
C PHE A 2 -8.46 36.02 66.06
N PHE A 3 -8.58 34.83 65.47
CA PHE A 3 -8.75 34.41 64.08
C PHE A 3 -9.39 33.01 63.93
N SER A 4 -10.08 32.82 62.79
CA SER A 4 -10.64 31.59 62.25
C SER A 4 -9.60 30.50 61.97
N LYS A 5 -9.92 29.23 62.27
CA LYS A 5 -9.17 28.07 61.76
C LYS A 5 -9.80 27.62 60.44
N ALA A 6 -9.18 28.00 59.32
CA ALA A 6 -9.56 27.55 57.99
C ALA A 6 -9.09 26.11 57.74
N LEU A 7 -10.00 25.27 57.26
CA LEU A 7 -9.74 23.98 56.66
C LEU A 7 -8.94 24.20 55.36
N ALA A 8 -7.73 23.65 55.24
CA ALA A 8 -7.02 23.58 53.97
C ALA A 8 -7.24 22.19 53.36
N ALA A 9 -8.23 22.08 52.48
CA ALA A 9 -8.37 20.94 51.58
C ALA A 9 -7.42 21.18 50.40
N ALA A 10 -6.27 20.48 50.38
CA ALA A 10 -5.39 20.45 49.23
C ALA A 10 -6.01 19.51 48.17
N GLY A 11 -6.69 20.08 47.18
CA GLY A 11 -7.18 19.33 46.02
C GLY A 11 -6.01 18.90 45.13
N LEU A 12 -5.90 17.59 44.86
CA LEU A 12 -5.07 17.07 43.77
C LEU A 12 -5.69 17.51 42.44
N LEU A 13 -5.08 18.46 41.75
CA LEU A 13 -5.34 18.68 40.32
C LEU A 13 -4.55 17.65 39.52
N ALA A 14 -5.22 16.55 39.14
CA ALA A 14 -4.69 15.63 38.15
C ALA A 14 -4.66 16.35 36.79
N SER A 15 -3.46 16.65 36.29
CA SER A 15 -3.27 17.17 34.94
C SER A 15 -3.55 16.06 33.93
N THR A 16 -4.74 16.08 33.32
CA THR A 16 -5.04 15.30 32.12
C THR A 16 -4.25 15.88 30.95
N SER A 17 -3.07 15.32 30.66
CA SER A 17 -2.37 15.60 29.42
C SER A 17 -3.19 15.02 28.25
N LEU A 18 -3.93 15.88 27.55
CA LEU A 18 -4.50 15.55 26.25
C LEU A 18 -3.33 15.25 25.30
N ALA A 19 -3.16 13.97 24.96
CA ALA A 19 -2.28 13.58 23.86
C ALA A 19 -2.93 14.05 22.55
N ALA A 20 -2.64 15.29 22.16
CA ALA A 20 -2.96 15.76 20.81
C ALA A 20 -2.15 14.92 19.81
N PRO A 21 -2.73 14.53 18.66
CA PRO A 21 -1.98 13.85 17.62
C PRO A 21 -0.81 14.75 17.21
N THR A 22 0.41 14.25 17.36
CA THR A 22 1.60 14.92 16.85
C THR A 22 1.48 14.97 15.33
N VAL A 23 1.15 16.14 14.79
CA VAL A 23 1.29 16.42 13.37
C VAL A 23 2.79 16.43 13.09
N GLU A 24 3.33 15.32 12.62
CA GLU A 24 4.68 15.30 12.04
C GLU A 24 4.70 16.30 10.89
N ARG A 25 5.34 17.45 11.12
CA ARG A 25 5.71 18.34 10.00
C ARG A 25 6.69 17.56 9.14
N ARG A 26 6.26 17.19 7.93
CA ARG A 26 7.15 16.59 6.92
C ARG A 26 8.36 17.52 6.73
N ALA A 27 9.55 16.93 6.75
CA ALA A 27 10.80 17.66 6.53
C ALA A 27 10.76 18.44 5.20
N ALA A 28 11.52 19.54 5.12
CA ALA A 28 11.69 20.29 3.89
C ALA A 28 12.32 19.39 2.81
N GLY A 29 11.66 19.30 1.64
CA GLY A 29 12.07 18.46 0.52
C GLY A 29 10.89 17.64 -0.03
N GLY A 30 10.52 17.88 -1.29
CA GLY A 30 9.56 17.02 -1.99
C GLY A 30 10.13 15.62 -2.18
N LYS A 31 9.27 14.61 -2.18
CA LYS A 31 9.64 13.25 -2.58
C LYS A 31 9.21 13.01 -4.01
N LEU A 32 10.07 12.41 -4.82
CA LEU A 32 9.68 11.99 -6.16
C LEU A 32 9.19 10.55 -6.13
N VAL A 33 7.97 10.35 -6.61
CA VAL A 33 7.30 9.04 -6.71
C VAL A 33 7.17 8.70 -8.19
N VAL A 34 7.45 7.45 -8.56
CA VAL A 34 7.32 6.96 -9.94
C VAL A 34 6.49 5.68 -9.96
N TYR A 35 5.62 5.57 -10.96
CA TYR A 35 4.97 4.32 -11.32
C TYR A 35 5.82 3.62 -12.37
N TRP A 36 6.14 2.34 -12.15
CA TRP A 36 6.96 1.54 -13.05
C TRP A 36 6.33 0.18 -13.29
N GLY A 37 6.31 -0.27 -14.55
CA GLY A 37 5.94 -1.63 -14.95
C GLY A 37 4.72 -1.77 -15.85
N ALA A 38 3.91 -0.73 -16.07
CA ALA A 38 2.68 -0.85 -16.86
C ALA A 38 2.94 -0.93 -18.38
N GLU A 39 3.99 -0.27 -18.86
CA GLU A 39 4.44 -0.34 -20.26
C GLU A 39 5.90 -0.79 -20.34
N ASP A 40 6.30 -1.27 -21.52
CA ASP A 40 7.70 -1.56 -21.86
C ASP A 40 8.42 -0.22 -22.10
N ASP A 41 8.89 0.38 -21.01
CA ASP A 41 9.76 1.53 -21.07
C ASP A 41 11.20 1.07 -21.30
N SER A 42 11.94 1.85 -22.09
CA SER A 42 13.40 1.72 -22.28
C SER A 42 14.25 1.71 -20.99
N THR A 43 13.61 1.72 -19.81
CA THR A 43 14.18 1.89 -18.49
C THR A 43 13.82 0.70 -17.61
N THR A 44 14.82 -0.10 -17.23
CA THR A 44 14.60 -1.22 -16.31
C THR A 44 14.33 -0.72 -14.88
N LEU A 45 13.69 -1.54 -14.04
CA LEU A 45 13.56 -1.23 -12.60
C LEU A 45 14.92 -0.97 -11.93
N ALA A 46 15.98 -1.65 -12.37
CA ALA A 46 17.33 -1.41 -11.85
C ALA A 46 17.82 0.01 -12.16
N ASN A 47 17.51 0.56 -13.35
CA ASN A 47 17.83 1.94 -13.69
C ASN A 47 17.07 2.92 -12.78
N VAL A 48 15.77 2.69 -12.55
CA VAL A 48 14.95 3.49 -11.62
C VAL A 48 15.52 3.43 -10.20
N CYS A 49 15.93 2.25 -9.73
CA CYS A 49 16.51 2.08 -8.40
C CYS A 49 17.86 2.79 -8.24
N ALA A 50 18.68 2.81 -9.29
CA ALA A 50 19.98 3.46 -9.31
C ALA A 50 19.90 4.98 -9.39
N ASP A 51 18.82 5.53 -9.93
CA ASP A 51 18.61 6.98 -10.01
C ASP A 51 18.34 7.57 -8.60
N PRO A 52 19.18 8.49 -8.10
CA PRO A 52 19.04 9.04 -6.76
C PRO A 52 17.85 10.02 -6.63
N SER A 53 17.22 10.44 -7.72
CA SER A 53 16.10 11.38 -7.69
C SER A 53 14.80 10.75 -7.19
N TYR A 54 14.58 9.45 -7.42
CA TYR A 54 13.38 8.76 -6.94
C TYR A 54 13.48 8.37 -5.47
N ASP A 55 12.41 8.60 -4.71
CA ASP A 55 12.26 8.18 -3.32
C ASP A 55 11.37 6.94 -3.16
N ILE A 56 10.36 6.82 -4.03
CA ILE A 56 9.31 5.81 -3.95
C ILE A 56 9.03 5.28 -5.36
N VAL A 57 8.98 3.96 -5.50
CA VAL A 57 8.62 3.26 -6.72
C VAL A 57 7.33 2.48 -6.47
N ASN A 58 6.29 2.79 -7.22
CA ASN A 58 5.05 2.03 -7.28
C ASN A 58 5.17 0.99 -8.41
N LEU A 59 5.15 -0.29 -8.05
CA LEU A 59 5.11 -1.40 -9.01
C LEU A 59 3.70 -1.50 -9.58
N ALA A 60 3.58 -1.12 -10.84
CA ALA A 60 2.33 -0.97 -11.58
C ALA A 60 2.20 -2.12 -12.61
N PHE A 61 1.31 -3.10 -12.45
CA PHE A 61 0.24 -3.16 -11.44
C PHE A 61 -0.08 -4.57 -10.97
N LEU A 62 -0.69 -4.67 -9.79
CA LEU A 62 -1.67 -5.71 -9.50
C LEU A 62 -3.02 -5.27 -10.08
N SER A 63 -3.33 -5.75 -11.27
CA SER A 63 -4.45 -5.24 -12.07
C SER A 63 -5.79 -5.87 -11.73
N HIS A 64 -5.81 -7.08 -11.15
CA HIS A 64 -7.07 -7.75 -10.79
C HIS A 64 -6.98 -8.34 -9.38
N PHE A 65 -8.03 -8.16 -8.58
CA PHE A 65 -8.09 -8.74 -7.24
C PHE A 65 -8.38 -10.24 -7.24
N PHE A 66 -9.25 -10.69 -8.14
CA PHE A 66 -9.67 -12.08 -8.25
C PHE A 66 -9.64 -12.53 -9.71
N ALA A 67 -8.68 -13.40 -10.04
CA ALA A 67 -8.48 -13.96 -11.37
C ALA A 67 -8.40 -15.51 -11.27
N GLY A 68 -7.47 -16.14 -12.00
CA GLY A 68 -7.27 -17.59 -11.98
C GLY A 68 -7.17 -18.16 -10.56
N GLY A 69 -8.02 -19.13 -10.25
CA GLY A 69 -8.04 -19.82 -8.96
C GLY A 69 -8.41 -18.93 -7.76
N GLY A 70 -8.96 -17.73 -7.99
CA GLY A 70 -9.26 -16.76 -6.93
C GLY A 70 -8.05 -15.97 -6.44
N TYR A 71 -6.89 -16.09 -7.10
CA TYR A 71 -5.69 -15.32 -6.81
C TYR A 71 -5.67 -14.01 -7.61
N PRO A 72 -4.91 -12.99 -7.18
CA PRO A 72 -4.78 -11.75 -7.93
C PRO A 72 -3.99 -11.92 -9.23
N GLN A 73 -4.18 -10.99 -10.16
CA GLN A 73 -3.34 -10.85 -11.35
C GLN A 73 -2.27 -9.80 -11.12
N LEU A 74 -1.01 -10.20 -11.27
CA LEU A 74 0.12 -9.29 -11.42
C LEU A 74 0.30 -9.01 -12.92
N SER A 75 0.53 -7.77 -13.30
CA SER A 75 0.72 -7.33 -14.68
C SER A 75 1.84 -6.30 -14.74
N LEU A 76 3.07 -6.80 -14.75
CA LEU A 76 4.27 -6.05 -15.08
C LEU A 76 4.71 -6.43 -16.50
N SER A 77 4.89 -5.44 -17.36
CA SER A 77 5.18 -5.56 -18.79
C SER A 77 6.41 -6.42 -19.09
N THR A 78 7.40 -6.36 -18.19
CA THR A 78 8.69 -7.07 -18.30
C THR A 78 8.65 -8.51 -17.79
N LEU A 79 7.53 -8.94 -17.17
CA LEU A 79 7.37 -10.28 -16.63
C LEU A 79 6.61 -11.20 -17.59
N GLY A 80 6.97 -12.48 -17.55
CA GLY A 80 6.26 -13.53 -18.26
C GLY A 80 5.02 -14.02 -17.51
N GLY A 81 4.77 -15.32 -17.60
CA GLY A 81 3.65 -15.97 -16.90
C GLY A 81 3.95 -16.38 -15.46
N PRO A 82 3.04 -17.13 -14.83
CA PRO A 82 3.25 -17.71 -13.50
C PRO A 82 4.42 -18.71 -13.46
N SER A 83 4.95 -18.96 -12.27
CA SER A 83 5.85 -20.08 -11.98
C SER A 83 5.12 -21.43 -12.03
N ALA A 84 5.87 -22.53 -11.96
CA ALA A 84 5.28 -23.87 -11.89
C ALA A 84 4.41 -24.07 -10.63
N ALA A 85 4.84 -23.55 -9.49
CA ALA A 85 4.09 -23.64 -8.23
C ALA A 85 2.79 -22.82 -8.28
N GLN A 86 2.85 -21.59 -8.83
CA GLN A 86 1.67 -20.75 -9.04
C GLN A 86 0.66 -21.40 -9.98
N ARG A 87 1.12 -22.00 -11.10
CA ARG A 87 0.24 -22.78 -11.99
C ARG A 87 -0.42 -23.95 -11.27
N ALA A 88 0.35 -24.74 -10.50
CA ALA A 88 -0.17 -25.91 -9.79
C ALA A 88 -1.21 -25.53 -8.72
N ALA A 89 -1.10 -24.34 -8.13
CA ALA A 89 -2.07 -23.81 -7.17
C ALA A 89 -3.30 -23.14 -7.83
N GLY A 90 -3.35 -23.07 -9.16
CA GLY A 90 -4.41 -22.38 -9.91
C GLY A 90 -4.23 -20.86 -10.03
N ALA A 91 -3.15 -20.29 -9.50
CA ALA A 91 -2.80 -18.86 -9.60
C ALA A 91 -2.24 -18.52 -10.99
N THR A 92 -3.00 -18.81 -12.06
CA THR A 92 -2.54 -18.76 -13.45
C THR A 92 -2.20 -17.36 -13.97
N ASN A 93 -2.66 -16.32 -13.27
CA ASN A 93 -2.46 -14.91 -13.62
C ASN A 93 -1.46 -14.20 -12.69
N LEU A 94 -0.91 -14.92 -11.71
CA LEU A 94 0.07 -14.38 -10.79
C LEU A 94 1.47 -14.58 -11.38
N GLN A 95 2.03 -13.55 -12.01
CA GLN A 95 3.34 -13.63 -12.67
C GLN A 95 4.46 -14.03 -11.69
N ASP A 96 5.45 -14.75 -12.20
CA ASP A 96 6.71 -14.98 -11.49
C ASP A 96 7.59 -13.74 -11.60
N GLY A 97 7.82 -13.07 -10.48
CA GLY A 97 8.61 -11.84 -10.37
C GLY A 97 10.06 -12.07 -9.97
N THR A 98 10.55 -13.31 -9.97
CA THR A 98 11.89 -13.65 -9.47
C THR A 98 13.00 -12.84 -10.15
N SER A 99 12.86 -12.51 -11.44
CA SER A 99 13.82 -11.69 -12.20
C SER A 99 13.98 -10.26 -11.66
N LEU A 100 12.97 -9.72 -10.97
CA LEU A 100 12.97 -8.36 -10.43
C LEU A 100 13.49 -8.27 -8.99
N ILE A 101 13.66 -9.40 -8.29
CA ILE A 101 14.12 -9.46 -6.90
C ILE A 101 15.42 -8.65 -6.67
N PRO A 102 16.48 -8.79 -7.50
CA PRO A 102 17.71 -8.03 -7.27
C PRO A 102 17.50 -6.51 -7.35
N ALA A 103 16.67 -6.04 -8.28
CA ALA A 103 16.37 -4.62 -8.43
C ALA A 103 15.54 -4.10 -7.25
N ILE A 104 14.51 -4.82 -6.82
CA ILE A 104 13.70 -4.45 -5.65
C ILE A 104 14.57 -4.34 -4.39
N GLN A 105 15.46 -5.32 -4.17
CA GLN A 105 16.39 -5.30 -3.03
C GLN A 105 17.38 -4.12 -3.13
N ALA A 106 17.89 -3.80 -4.32
CA ALA A 106 18.76 -2.65 -4.54
C ALA A 106 18.05 -1.31 -4.28
N CYS A 107 16.79 -1.17 -4.70
CA CYS A 107 15.95 -0.02 -4.33
C CYS A 107 15.87 0.13 -2.81
N GLN A 108 15.47 -0.95 -2.11
CA GLN A 108 15.27 -0.93 -0.66
C GLN A 108 16.56 -0.68 0.11
N SER A 109 17.68 -1.28 -0.30
CA SER A 109 18.99 -1.04 0.33
C SER A 109 19.49 0.38 0.13
N SER A 110 19.06 1.05 -0.93
CA SER A 110 19.33 2.47 -1.20
C SER A 110 18.34 3.42 -0.50
N GLY A 111 17.47 2.89 0.37
CA GLY A 111 16.51 3.68 1.14
C GLY A 111 15.24 4.09 0.38
N LYS A 112 15.06 3.62 -0.86
CA LYS A 112 13.83 3.82 -1.63
C LYS A 112 12.74 2.87 -1.14
N LYS A 113 11.49 3.33 -1.19
CA LYS A 113 10.33 2.46 -0.93
C LYS A 113 9.89 1.81 -2.23
N VAL A 114 9.59 0.51 -2.19
CA VAL A 114 8.97 -0.21 -3.30
C VAL A 114 7.59 -0.69 -2.87
N ILE A 115 6.56 -0.08 -3.45
CA ILE A 115 5.15 -0.25 -3.06
C ILE A 115 4.42 -0.95 -4.19
N LEU A 116 3.54 -1.91 -3.87
CA LEU A 116 2.70 -2.56 -4.88
C LEU A 116 1.49 -1.69 -5.20
N SER A 117 1.33 -1.24 -6.44
CA SER A 117 0.13 -0.50 -6.84
C SER A 117 -0.96 -1.44 -7.35
N MET A 118 -2.16 -1.24 -6.85
CA MET A 118 -3.32 -2.10 -7.07
C MET A 118 -4.42 -1.31 -7.77
N GLY A 119 -4.78 -1.75 -8.98
CA GLY A 119 -5.74 -1.07 -9.84
C GLY A 119 -5.13 -0.69 -11.18
N GLY A 120 -5.10 0.60 -11.48
CA GLY A 120 -4.76 1.18 -12.77
C GLY A 120 -5.98 1.40 -13.67
N ALA A 121 -5.73 1.98 -14.85
CA ALA A 121 -6.73 2.49 -15.78
C ALA A 121 -7.95 1.57 -16.03
N THR A 122 -9.13 2.18 -15.98
CA THR A 122 -10.42 1.53 -16.24
C THR A 122 -10.44 0.90 -17.64
N GLY A 123 -10.57 -0.43 -17.69
CA GLY A 123 -10.50 -1.24 -18.92
C GLY A 123 -9.31 -2.20 -18.98
N PHE A 124 -8.27 -1.95 -18.18
CA PHE A 124 -7.11 -2.83 -18.01
C PHE A 124 -7.04 -3.47 -16.61
N SER A 125 -7.94 -3.08 -15.72
CA SER A 125 -8.01 -3.53 -14.34
C SER A 125 -9.41 -4.07 -13.97
N ALA A 126 -9.46 -4.98 -12.99
CA ALA A 126 -10.69 -5.46 -12.35
C ALA A 126 -10.51 -5.52 -10.82
N VAL A 127 -10.67 -4.35 -10.19
CA VAL A 127 -10.44 -4.13 -8.75
C VAL A 127 -11.71 -3.69 -8.00
N THR A 128 -12.88 -3.93 -8.58
CA THR A 128 -14.17 -3.74 -7.89
C THR A 128 -14.42 -4.86 -6.90
N LEU A 129 -14.93 -4.51 -5.72
CA LEU A 129 -15.31 -5.46 -4.67
C LEU A 129 -16.83 -5.45 -4.46
N THR A 130 -17.39 -6.57 -4.00
CA THR A 130 -18.82 -6.70 -3.68
C THR A 130 -19.16 -6.28 -2.24
N GLY A 131 -18.15 -6.09 -1.39
CA GLY A 131 -18.33 -5.62 -0.01
C GLY A 131 -17.09 -5.81 0.87
N ASP A 132 -17.24 -5.48 2.14
CA ASP A 132 -16.14 -5.44 3.12
C ASP A 132 -15.42 -6.78 3.29
N SER A 133 -16.15 -7.90 3.22
CA SER A 133 -15.57 -9.24 3.34
C SER A 133 -14.53 -9.50 2.24
N GLN A 134 -14.84 -9.14 0.99
CA GLN A 134 -13.87 -9.27 -0.11
C GLN A 134 -12.71 -8.29 0.06
N GLY A 135 -12.94 -7.08 0.57
CA GLY A 135 -11.88 -6.13 0.90
C GLY A 135 -10.90 -6.66 1.95
N GLN A 136 -11.40 -7.31 2.99
CA GLN A 136 -10.56 -7.95 4.00
C GLN A 136 -9.82 -9.17 3.44
N GLN A 137 -10.52 -10.00 2.65
CA GLN A 137 -9.94 -11.17 2.01
C GLN A 137 -8.76 -10.81 1.10
N ILE A 138 -8.92 -9.81 0.22
CA ILE A 138 -7.84 -9.42 -0.68
C ILE A 138 -6.67 -8.82 0.09
N ALA A 139 -6.91 -8.01 1.14
CA ALA A 139 -5.84 -7.47 1.98
C ALA A 139 -5.01 -8.59 2.65
N ASP A 140 -5.65 -9.66 3.11
CA ASP A 140 -4.94 -10.83 3.66
C ASP A 140 -4.17 -11.61 2.60
N THR A 141 -4.73 -11.76 1.40
CA THR A 141 -4.05 -12.40 0.26
C THR A 141 -2.79 -11.62 -0.13
N ILE A 142 -2.89 -10.30 -0.31
CA ILE A 142 -1.75 -9.43 -0.66
C ILE A 142 -0.70 -9.42 0.45
N TRP A 143 -1.13 -9.38 1.71
CA TRP A 143 -0.23 -9.47 2.85
C TRP A 143 0.67 -10.71 2.79
N ASN A 144 0.09 -11.86 2.43
CA ASN A 144 0.80 -13.13 2.38
C ASN A 144 1.63 -13.34 1.10
N LEU A 145 1.21 -12.77 -0.04
CA LEU A 145 1.92 -12.93 -1.30
C LEU A 145 3.08 -11.95 -1.49
N PHE A 146 2.98 -10.72 -0.95
CA PHE A 146 3.88 -9.62 -1.31
C PHE A 146 4.53 -8.91 -0.11
N LEU A 147 3.92 -9.01 1.08
CA LEU A 147 4.33 -8.25 2.26
C LEU A 147 4.83 -9.19 3.37
N GLY A 148 4.59 -8.83 4.64
CA GLY A 148 5.13 -9.52 5.80
C GLY A 148 4.45 -10.85 6.16
N GLY A 149 3.37 -11.22 5.47
CA GLY A 149 2.72 -12.50 5.67
C GLY A 149 3.57 -13.65 5.12
N THR A 150 3.38 -14.84 5.68
CA THR A 150 4.22 -16.01 5.37
C THR A 150 3.41 -17.21 4.88
N ALA A 151 2.09 -17.06 4.69
CA ALA A 151 1.29 -18.12 4.11
C ALA A 151 1.68 -18.33 2.63
N ASN A 152 1.82 -19.58 2.21
CA ASN A 152 2.12 -19.98 0.82
C ASN A 152 3.43 -19.40 0.24
N PRO A 153 4.59 -19.66 0.87
CA PRO A 153 5.87 -19.07 0.46
C PRO A 153 6.27 -19.39 -0.99
N THR A 154 5.81 -20.53 -1.54
CA THR A 154 6.08 -20.94 -2.92
C THR A 154 5.26 -20.19 -3.97
N LEU A 155 4.25 -19.41 -3.56
CA LEU A 155 3.40 -18.63 -4.46
C LEU A 155 3.82 -17.17 -4.58
N ARG A 156 4.76 -16.71 -3.75
CA ARG A 156 5.18 -15.32 -3.65
C ARG A 156 5.94 -14.89 -4.91
N PRO A 157 5.44 -13.88 -5.67
CA PRO A 157 6.10 -13.45 -6.90
C PRO A 157 7.53 -12.96 -6.72
N PHE A 158 7.83 -12.36 -5.56
CA PHE A 158 9.15 -11.81 -5.25
C PHE A 158 9.88 -12.64 -4.19
N GLY A 159 9.59 -13.95 -4.11
CA GLY A 159 10.21 -14.86 -3.15
C GLY A 159 10.05 -14.36 -1.71
N SER A 160 11.14 -14.31 -0.94
CA SER A 160 11.13 -13.83 0.46
C SER A 160 11.15 -12.31 0.62
N VAL A 161 11.26 -11.54 -0.47
CA VAL A 161 11.24 -10.08 -0.41
C VAL A 161 9.89 -9.61 0.12
N LYS A 162 9.93 -8.66 1.05
CA LYS A 162 8.75 -7.96 1.58
C LYS A 162 8.71 -6.57 0.98
N LEU A 163 7.69 -6.26 0.18
CA LEU A 163 7.49 -4.89 -0.32
C LEU A 163 7.19 -3.93 0.84
N ASP A 164 7.37 -2.63 0.60
CA ASP A 164 7.23 -1.58 1.61
C ASP A 164 5.79 -1.17 1.86
N GLY A 165 4.83 -1.65 1.07
CA GLY A 165 3.45 -1.23 1.23
C GLY A 165 2.56 -1.59 0.06
N VAL A 166 1.36 -1.03 0.09
CA VAL A 166 0.40 -1.06 -1.02
C VAL A 166 -0.08 0.34 -1.36
N ASP A 167 -0.36 0.52 -2.63
CA ASP A 167 -0.97 1.71 -3.19
C ASP A 167 -2.36 1.38 -3.74
N LEU A 168 -3.34 2.22 -3.40
CA LEU A 168 -4.71 2.14 -3.88
C LEU A 168 -4.85 3.08 -5.08
N ASP A 169 -4.86 2.50 -6.27
CA ASP A 169 -5.02 3.22 -7.54
C ASP A 169 -6.26 2.70 -8.27
N ASN A 170 -7.41 2.75 -7.60
CA ASN A 170 -8.67 2.30 -8.14
C ASN A 170 -9.28 3.39 -9.02
N GLU A 171 -9.35 3.16 -10.32
CA GLU A 171 -9.95 4.13 -11.24
C GLU A 171 -11.41 3.79 -11.62
N THR A 172 -12.02 2.80 -10.97
CA THR A 172 -13.33 2.24 -11.39
C THR A 172 -14.54 3.11 -11.07
N GLY A 173 -14.37 4.16 -10.25
CA GLY A 173 -15.48 4.98 -9.72
C GLY A 173 -16.34 4.24 -8.69
N ASN A 174 -15.86 3.13 -8.13
CA ASN A 174 -16.56 2.34 -7.13
C ASN A 174 -15.70 2.12 -5.88
N PRO A 175 -16.08 2.68 -4.71
CA PRO A 175 -15.28 2.61 -3.49
C PRO A 175 -15.67 1.44 -2.58
N THR A 176 -16.58 0.56 -3.02
CA THR A 176 -17.14 -0.52 -2.19
C THR A 176 -16.03 -1.41 -1.63
N GLY A 177 -16.03 -1.64 -0.31
CA GLY A 177 -15.06 -2.50 0.37
C GLY A 177 -13.66 -1.90 0.60
N TYR A 178 -13.32 -0.74 0.01
CA TYR A 178 -11.97 -0.16 0.10
C TYR A 178 -11.62 0.31 1.52
N LEU A 179 -12.58 0.82 2.29
CA LEU A 179 -12.34 1.19 3.69
C LEU A 179 -11.96 -0.03 4.54
N ALA A 180 -12.73 -1.12 4.41
CA ALA A 180 -12.45 -2.36 5.14
C ALA A 180 -11.11 -2.98 4.70
N MET A 181 -10.79 -2.91 3.40
CA MET A 181 -9.50 -3.33 2.86
C MET A 181 -8.34 -2.51 3.46
N ALA A 182 -8.44 -1.17 3.46
CA ALA A 182 -7.44 -0.28 4.03
C ALA A 182 -7.22 -0.53 5.54
N GLN A 183 -8.29 -0.67 6.31
CA GLN A 183 -8.23 -0.99 7.75
C GLN A 183 -7.59 -2.37 7.99
N ARG A 184 -7.90 -3.35 7.13
CA ARG A 184 -7.30 -4.68 7.21
C ARG A 184 -5.81 -4.65 6.90
N PHE A 185 -5.36 -3.86 5.93
CA PHE A 185 -3.94 -3.63 5.69
C PHE A 185 -3.24 -3.02 6.91
N LYS A 186 -3.77 -1.94 7.51
CA LYS A 186 -3.16 -1.35 8.73
C LYS A 186 -3.07 -2.38 9.87
N SER A 187 -4.10 -3.23 10.02
CA SER A 187 -4.10 -4.32 11.00
C SER A 187 -3.05 -5.40 10.69
N ASN A 188 -2.85 -5.74 9.41
CA ASN A 188 -1.83 -6.69 8.98
C ASN A 188 -0.41 -6.13 9.15
N PHE A 189 -0.21 -4.86 8.82
CA PHE A 189 1.08 -4.18 8.98
C PHE A 189 1.56 -4.20 10.43
N ALA A 190 0.64 -4.03 11.40
CA ALA A 190 0.94 -4.10 12.82
C ALA A 190 1.41 -5.49 13.30
N LYS A 191 1.21 -6.56 12.52
CA LYS A 191 1.65 -7.93 12.88
C LYS A 191 3.14 -8.16 12.68
N ASP A 192 3.81 -7.35 11.86
CA ASP A 192 5.24 -7.47 11.60
C ASP A 192 5.97 -6.24 12.12
N THR A 193 6.63 -6.37 13.26
CA THR A 193 7.38 -5.29 13.90
C THR A 193 8.79 -5.11 13.33
N SER A 194 9.23 -5.97 12.41
CA SER A 194 10.58 -5.89 11.81
C SER A 194 10.70 -4.81 10.73
N LYS A 195 9.57 -4.31 10.21
CA LYS A 195 9.51 -3.38 9.09
C LYS A 195 8.30 -2.46 9.19
N LYS A 196 8.48 -1.18 8.83
CA LYS A 196 7.35 -0.26 8.64
C LYS A 196 6.77 -0.44 7.24
N TYR A 197 5.46 -0.62 7.16
CA TYR A 197 4.71 -0.69 5.91
C TYR A 197 3.93 0.61 5.67
N TYR A 198 3.68 0.93 4.41
CA TYR A 198 2.96 2.13 3.98
C TYR A 198 1.68 1.77 3.25
N LEU A 199 0.61 2.47 3.56
CA LEU A 199 -0.60 2.50 2.73
C LEU A 199 -0.60 3.80 1.96
N THR A 200 -0.82 3.78 0.66
CA THR A 200 -0.92 5.00 -0.16
C THR A 200 -2.16 4.98 -1.03
N ALA A 201 -2.51 6.12 -1.60
CA ALA A 201 -3.67 6.25 -2.47
C ALA A 201 -3.42 7.25 -3.60
N ALA A 202 -4.04 7.00 -4.75
CA ALA A 202 -3.92 7.76 -5.98
C ALA A 202 -5.26 8.35 -6.47
N PRO A 203 -6.01 9.11 -5.64
CA PRO A 203 -7.27 9.69 -6.08
C PRO A 203 -7.07 10.64 -7.27
N GLN A 204 -8.07 10.76 -8.11
CA GLN A 204 -8.14 11.83 -9.10
C GLN A 204 -8.39 13.19 -8.44
N CYS A 205 -8.24 14.28 -9.20
CA CYS A 205 -8.40 15.63 -8.64
C CYS A 205 -9.84 16.07 -8.32
N PRO A 206 -10.93 15.58 -8.96
CA PRO A 206 -12.28 15.95 -8.56
C PRO A 206 -12.56 15.49 -7.13
N PHE A 207 -13.19 16.37 -6.35
CA PHE A 207 -13.46 16.10 -4.94
C PHE A 207 -14.98 16.12 -4.65
N PRO A 208 -15.53 15.09 -3.97
CA PRO A 208 -14.86 13.88 -3.53
C PRO A 208 -14.48 12.96 -4.70
N ASP A 209 -13.36 12.25 -4.58
CA ASP A 209 -12.99 11.20 -5.52
C ASP A 209 -14.00 10.03 -5.42
N ALA A 210 -14.36 9.46 -6.57
CA ALA A 210 -15.39 8.43 -6.66
C ALA A 210 -14.92 7.02 -6.24
N SER A 211 -13.62 6.77 -6.24
CA SER A 211 -12.98 5.49 -5.95
C SER A 211 -12.28 5.46 -4.60
N GLU A 212 -11.59 6.53 -4.23
CA GLU A 212 -10.86 6.70 -2.97
C GLU A 212 -11.51 7.78 -2.10
N PRO A 213 -12.58 7.45 -1.35
CA PRO A 213 -13.25 8.41 -0.49
C PRO A 213 -12.34 8.90 0.64
N LEU A 214 -12.69 10.06 1.21
CA LEU A 214 -11.86 10.74 2.23
C LEU A 214 -11.47 9.84 3.42
N ASN A 215 -12.36 8.96 3.87
CA ASN A 215 -12.08 8.04 4.99
C ASN A 215 -11.03 6.97 4.65
N VAL A 216 -10.91 6.57 3.38
CA VAL A 216 -9.82 5.71 2.89
C VAL A 216 -8.53 6.51 2.85
N CYS A 217 -8.57 7.71 2.25
CA CYS A 217 -7.42 8.62 2.17
C CYS A 217 -6.84 8.97 3.55
N GLN A 218 -7.68 9.12 4.58
CA GLN A 218 -7.24 9.41 5.96
C GLN A 218 -6.40 8.28 6.60
N LEU A 219 -6.48 7.05 6.08
CA LEU A 219 -5.66 5.92 6.55
C LEU A 219 -4.30 5.83 5.82
N ALA A 220 -4.17 6.53 4.69
CA ALA A 220 -2.99 6.53 3.85
C ALA A 220 -1.86 7.38 4.45
N ASP A 221 -0.64 6.87 4.36
CA ASP A 221 0.60 7.53 4.73
C ASP A 221 1.04 8.55 3.66
N TYR A 222 0.71 8.30 2.38
CA TYR A 222 0.91 9.22 1.25
C TYR A 222 -0.31 9.24 0.34
N ILE A 223 -0.58 10.39 -0.25
CA ILE A 223 -1.62 10.58 -1.25
C ILE A 223 -0.96 11.34 -2.40
N TRP A 224 -1.06 10.80 -3.61
CA TRP A 224 -0.58 11.44 -4.84
C TRP A 224 -1.78 11.69 -5.76
N VAL A 225 -2.38 12.86 -5.57
CA VAL A 225 -3.55 13.29 -6.35
C VAL A 225 -3.17 13.41 -7.82
N GLN A 226 -3.94 12.77 -8.69
CA GLN A 226 -3.75 12.81 -10.14
C GLN A 226 -4.27 14.14 -10.70
N PHE A 227 -3.41 15.17 -10.76
CA PHE A 227 -3.75 16.49 -11.35
C PHE A 227 -3.62 16.50 -12.88
N TYR A 228 -4.28 15.56 -13.53
CA TYR A 228 -4.36 15.41 -14.99
C TYR A 228 -5.63 14.63 -15.39
N ASN A 229 -5.98 14.62 -16.68
CA ASN A 229 -7.09 13.85 -17.27
C ASN A 229 -8.48 14.03 -16.61
N ASN A 230 -8.81 15.24 -16.14
CA ASN A 230 -10.06 15.57 -15.46
C ASN A 230 -10.70 16.86 -15.98
#